data_AF-A0A2V7WA72-F1
#
_entry.id   AF-A0A2V7WA72-F1
#
_cell.length_a   1.000
_cell.length_b   1.000
_cell.length_c   1.000
_cell.angle_alpha   90.00
_cell.angle_beta   90.00
_cell.angle_gamma   90.00
#
_symmetry.space_group_name_H-M   'P 1'
#
loop_
_entity.id
_entity.type
_entity.pdbx_description
1 polymer ?
#
loop_
_entity_poly.entity_id
_entity_poly.type
_entity_poly.pdbx_seq_one_letter_code
_entity_poly.pdbx_strand_id
1 'polypeptide(L)'
;MKRVSLHLVAGIVFSLLVATRASAQVARVFLAGTGNDAGDCSNQATPCRSLQGTVNQCPVDGEIIILDNGGYGGATITKSLTVDASAGVVAFIARTITVTIGATDKVVLRGLSMNGVVFGDADGIAFTGGGTLVVENSIVAGFTTAGIDQVAAGSNLIVNNCGFRNNSAGVLNSTFSDTNSNTVIENSRFEHNTAFGVDAEHGTTNVSIRNSVLANNFGGVYAFSASQTQPVLIVVDTCTIAHNSSAGTDADAVAAGIATIRVTNSTVDHNTYGMFLNGAGAAIQSYGNNRVTANTNGRPSSAIGVYTISKGGVHDTSLSPDCRRICFLFCRRYQRFGAGGPGLSHRNRKRRRRLYESGHTVSQPPGGGDGLPGQRRDHHPG
;
A
#
# COMPACT_ATOMS: atom_id res chain seq x y z
N MET A 1 -3.11 -42.51 -61.60
CA MET A 1 -2.32 -42.62 -60.36
C MET A 1 -1.53 -41.34 -60.17
N LYS A 2 -2.00 -40.43 -59.29
CA LYS A 2 -1.41 -39.09 -59.10
C LYS A 2 -0.04 -39.24 -58.43
N ARG A 3 1.02 -38.81 -59.11
CA ARG A 3 2.40 -38.81 -58.60
C ARG A 3 2.49 -37.82 -57.44
N VAL A 4 2.51 -38.32 -56.21
CA VAL A 4 2.81 -37.50 -55.03
C VAL A 4 4.28 -37.08 -55.14
N SER A 5 4.51 -35.78 -55.19
CA SER A 5 5.85 -35.19 -55.38
C SER A 5 6.76 -35.55 -54.20
N LEU A 6 7.93 -36.12 -54.49
CA LEU A 6 8.95 -36.52 -53.50
C LEU A 6 9.38 -35.35 -52.59
N HIS A 7 9.29 -34.12 -53.10
CA HIS A 7 9.55 -32.88 -52.35
C HIS A 7 8.50 -32.59 -51.26
N LEU A 8 7.25 -33.03 -51.46
CA LEU A 8 6.18 -32.86 -50.48
C LEU A 8 6.37 -33.79 -49.27
N VAL A 9 6.89 -35.00 -49.52
CA VAL A 9 7.20 -35.99 -48.46
C VAL A 9 8.45 -35.57 -47.67
N ALA A 10 9.49 -35.08 -48.36
CA ALA A 10 10.71 -34.59 -47.70
C ALA A 10 10.45 -33.35 -46.82
N GLY A 11 9.57 -32.43 -47.25
CA GLY A 11 9.16 -31.27 -46.45
C GLY A 11 8.45 -31.64 -45.15
N ILE A 12 7.52 -32.60 -45.21
CA ILE A 12 6.78 -33.08 -44.03
C ILE A 12 7.71 -33.78 -43.03
N VAL A 13 8.63 -34.62 -43.51
CA VAL A 13 9.62 -35.30 -42.65
C VAL A 13 10.55 -34.29 -41.97
N PHE A 14 11.01 -33.24 -42.68
CA PHE A 14 11.82 -32.17 -42.09
C PHE A 14 11.06 -31.36 -41.02
N SER A 15 9.76 -31.08 -41.22
CA SER A 15 8.92 -30.40 -40.22
C SER A 15 8.67 -31.24 -38.95
N LEU A 16 8.65 -32.57 -39.06
CA LEU A 16 8.50 -33.49 -37.93
C LEU A 16 9.82 -33.70 -37.13
N LEU A 17 10.98 -33.45 -37.75
CA LEU A 17 12.30 -33.53 -37.10
C LEU A 17 12.68 -32.27 -36.29
N VAL A 18 12.04 -31.13 -36.54
CA VAL A 18 12.24 -29.88 -35.76
C VAL A 18 11.30 -29.81 -34.53
N ALA A 19 10.37 -30.75 -34.38
CA ALA A 19 9.46 -30.83 -33.23
C ALA A 19 10.08 -31.51 -31.99
N THR A 20 11.40 -31.46 -31.82
CA THR A 20 12.09 -32.06 -30.67
C THR A 20 11.96 -31.18 -29.42
N ARG A 21 10.89 -31.47 -28.67
CA ARG A 21 10.74 -31.28 -27.22
C ARG A 21 11.03 -29.87 -26.69
N ALA A 22 10.10 -28.95 -26.91
CA ALA A 22 9.81 -27.93 -25.91
C ALA A 22 9.03 -28.59 -24.74
N SER A 23 9.69 -29.45 -23.97
CA SER A 23 9.24 -29.74 -22.62
C SER A 23 9.68 -28.55 -21.76
N ALA A 24 8.88 -27.48 -21.76
CA ALA A 24 8.92 -26.45 -20.73
C ALA A 24 8.36 -27.03 -19.41
N GLN A 25 8.90 -28.18 -18.97
CA GLN A 25 8.71 -28.57 -17.59
C GLN A 25 9.46 -27.53 -16.77
N VAL A 26 8.72 -26.77 -15.96
CA VAL A 26 9.28 -25.99 -14.87
C VAL A 26 10.28 -26.88 -14.15
N ALA A 27 11.56 -26.52 -14.20
CA ALA A 27 12.59 -27.33 -13.60
C ALA A 27 12.48 -27.21 -12.08
N ARG A 28 12.28 -28.35 -11.42
CA ARG A 28 12.14 -28.44 -9.96
C ARG A 28 13.45 -28.85 -9.34
N VAL A 29 13.81 -28.21 -8.24
CA VAL A 29 14.94 -28.57 -7.39
C VAL A 29 14.44 -28.78 -5.97
N PHE A 30 14.96 -29.77 -5.27
CA PHE A 30 14.51 -30.16 -3.95
C PHE A 30 15.50 -29.75 -2.87
N LEU A 31 14.99 -29.22 -1.76
CA LEU A 31 15.74 -28.82 -0.58
C LEU A 31 15.32 -29.68 0.62
N ALA A 32 16.28 -30.27 1.33
CA ALA A 32 16.03 -31.00 2.56
C ALA A 32 17.17 -30.88 3.57
N GLY A 33 16.86 -31.00 4.86
CA GLY A 33 17.81 -30.88 5.97
C GLY A 33 18.86 -31.99 6.00
N THR A 34 18.64 -33.10 5.30
CA THR A 34 19.59 -34.21 5.14
C THR A 34 20.22 -34.26 3.75
N GLY A 35 20.00 -33.23 2.91
CA GLY A 35 20.49 -33.18 1.54
C GLY A 35 22.00 -32.99 1.42
N ASN A 36 22.46 -32.84 0.17
CA ASN A 36 23.85 -32.52 -0.17
C ASN A 36 23.89 -31.57 -1.39
N ASP A 37 24.51 -30.40 -1.23
CA ASP A 37 24.58 -29.36 -2.27
C ASP A 37 25.43 -29.76 -3.49
N ALA A 38 26.25 -30.80 -3.37
CA ALA A 38 27.00 -31.40 -4.48
C ALA A 38 26.22 -32.50 -5.24
N GLY A 39 25.01 -32.84 -4.79
CA GLY A 39 24.14 -33.81 -5.44
C GLY A 39 23.42 -33.24 -6.67
N ASP A 40 22.61 -34.08 -7.32
CA ASP A 40 21.81 -33.71 -8.50
C ASP A 40 20.72 -32.67 -8.16
N CYS A 41 20.15 -32.72 -6.95
CA CYS A 41 19.09 -31.83 -6.44
C CYS A 41 17.80 -31.74 -7.28
N SER A 42 17.80 -32.16 -8.54
CA SER A 42 16.64 -32.29 -9.42
C SER A 42 15.81 -33.55 -9.11
N ASN A 43 16.38 -34.48 -8.36
CA ASN A 43 15.73 -35.68 -7.84
C ASN A 43 15.43 -35.52 -6.34
N GLN A 44 14.16 -35.73 -5.97
CA GLN A 44 13.69 -35.65 -4.58
C GLN A 44 14.45 -36.57 -3.62
N ALA A 45 14.95 -37.72 -4.10
CA ALA A 45 15.73 -38.67 -3.30
C ALA A 45 17.17 -38.19 -3.04
N THR A 46 17.64 -37.19 -3.77
CA THR A 46 18.98 -36.58 -3.62
C THR A 46 18.87 -35.05 -3.56
N PRO A 47 18.16 -34.49 -2.57
CA PRO A 47 17.93 -33.06 -2.48
C PRO A 47 19.21 -32.31 -2.09
N CYS A 48 19.25 -31.01 -2.37
CA CYS A 48 20.25 -30.09 -1.85
C CYS A 48 20.04 -29.88 -0.34
N ARG A 49 21.10 -29.44 0.36
CA ARG A 49 21.10 -29.21 1.81
C ARG A 49 20.72 -27.79 2.19
N SER A 50 21.24 -26.81 1.45
CA SER A 50 21.13 -25.39 1.79
C SER A 50 20.31 -24.62 0.75
N LEU A 51 19.71 -23.50 1.18
CA LEU A 51 18.96 -22.65 0.28
C LEU A 51 19.88 -22.11 -0.84
N GLN A 52 21.10 -21.69 -0.50
CA GLN A 52 22.09 -21.25 -1.50
C GLN A 52 22.44 -22.37 -2.50
N GLY A 53 22.62 -23.61 -2.02
CA GLY A 53 22.85 -24.78 -2.86
C GLY A 53 21.73 -24.96 -3.87
N THR A 54 20.46 -24.94 -3.43
CA THR A 54 19.31 -25.02 -4.34
C THR A 54 19.21 -23.86 -5.31
N VAL A 55 19.50 -22.63 -4.88
CA VAL A 55 19.47 -21.45 -5.76
C VAL A 55 20.51 -21.57 -6.88
N ASN A 56 21.70 -22.10 -6.57
CA ASN A 56 22.74 -22.32 -7.57
C ASN A 56 22.29 -23.34 -8.63
N GLN A 57 21.64 -24.43 -8.19
CA GLN A 57 21.21 -25.52 -9.06
C GLN A 57 19.87 -25.27 -9.76
N CYS A 58 19.00 -24.41 -9.21
CA CYS A 58 17.70 -24.10 -9.80
C CYS A 58 17.86 -23.36 -11.14
N PRO A 59 17.28 -23.86 -12.24
CA PRO A 59 17.25 -23.11 -13.49
C PRO A 59 16.46 -21.80 -13.34
N VAL A 60 16.68 -20.88 -14.28
CA VAL A 60 15.84 -19.67 -14.43
C VAL A 60 14.38 -20.11 -14.62
N ASP A 61 13.46 -19.38 -13.98
CA ASP A 61 12.03 -19.66 -13.92
C ASP A 61 11.67 -21.03 -13.29
N GLY A 62 12.62 -21.63 -12.56
CA GLY A 62 12.44 -22.89 -11.84
C GLY A 62 11.76 -22.75 -10.48
N GLU A 63 11.53 -23.90 -9.84
CA GLU A 63 10.86 -24.00 -8.54
C GLU A 63 11.69 -24.83 -7.56
N ILE A 64 12.01 -24.24 -6.40
CA ILE A 64 12.66 -24.90 -5.27
C ILE A 64 11.58 -25.38 -4.31
N ILE A 65 11.53 -26.68 -4.08
CA ILE A 65 10.55 -27.33 -3.19
C ILE A 65 11.26 -27.77 -1.92
N ILE A 66 10.84 -27.22 -0.78
CA ILE A 66 11.36 -27.59 0.54
C ILE A 66 10.58 -28.79 1.08
N LEU A 67 11.29 -29.88 1.35
CA LEU A 67 10.70 -31.19 1.64
C LEU A 67 10.43 -31.46 3.12
N ASP A 68 11.27 -30.94 4.00
CA ASP A 68 11.26 -31.26 5.42
C ASP A 68 11.37 -30.00 6.29
N ASN A 69 11.21 -30.16 7.60
CA ASN A 69 11.45 -29.08 8.55
C ASN A 69 12.95 -28.95 8.80
N GLY A 70 13.48 -27.73 8.81
CA GLY A 70 14.89 -27.55 9.04
C GLY A 70 15.38 -26.12 8.93
N GLY A 71 16.65 -25.92 9.29
CA GLY A 71 17.39 -24.70 9.04
C GLY A 71 18.13 -24.76 7.71
N TYR A 72 17.91 -23.78 6.83
CA TYR A 72 18.45 -23.79 5.45
C TYR A 72 19.47 -22.70 5.14
N GLY A 73 19.74 -21.80 6.08
CA GLY A 73 20.63 -20.66 5.87
C GLY A 73 20.03 -19.59 4.95
N GLY A 74 20.82 -18.56 4.66
CA GLY A 74 20.46 -17.50 3.73
C GLY A 74 20.81 -17.86 2.29
N ALA A 75 20.48 -16.99 1.35
CA ALA A 75 20.88 -17.14 -0.04
C ALA A 75 20.89 -15.80 -0.78
N THR A 76 21.70 -15.72 -1.82
CA THR A 76 21.65 -14.65 -2.83
C THR A 76 20.97 -15.17 -4.07
N ILE A 77 19.82 -14.57 -4.43
CA ILE A 77 18.99 -14.92 -5.59
C ILE A 77 19.17 -13.83 -6.65
N THR A 78 19.66 -14.23 -7.83
CA THR A 78 20.01 -13.32 -8.93
C THR A 78 19.25 -13.60 -10.23
N LYS A 79 18.21 -14.43 -10.17
CA LYS A 79 17.42 -14.88 -11.33
C LYS A 79 15.99 -15.16 -10.92
N SER A 80 15.08 -15.18 -11.89
CA SER A 80 13.70 -15.60 -11.66
C SER A 80 13.65 -17.03 -11.14
N LEU A 81 12.94 -17.24 -10.02
CA LEU A 81 12.64 -18.55 -9.45
C LEU A 81 11.57 -18.45 -8.35
N THR A 82 11.03 -19.59 -7.94
CA THR A 82 10.15 -19.70 -6.77
C THR A 82 10.83 -20.53 -5.68
N VAL A 83 10.74 -20.12 -4.42
CA VAL A 83 11.05 -20.93 -3.25
C VAL A 83 9.73 -21.24 -2.55
N ASP A 84 9.37 -22.52 -2.49
CA ASP A 84 8.10 -23.00 -1.93
C ASP A 84 8.34 -23.93 -0.74
N ALA A 85 8.02 -23.44 0.46
CA ALA A 85 7.76 -24.28 1.62
C ALA A 85 6.27 -24.65 1.67
N SER A 86 5.98 -25.91 1.34
CA SER A 86 4.63 -26.45 1.38
C SER A 86 3.99 -26.34 2.77
N ALA A 87 2.66 -26.23 2.83
CA ALA A 87 1.94 -26.11 4.09
C ALA A 87 2.32 -27.23 5.07
N GLY A 88 2.70 -26.86 6.30
CA GLY A 88 3.17 -27.79 7.33
C GLY A 88 4.69 -27.95 7.40
N VAL A 89 5.44 -27.44 6.41
CA VAL A 89 6.90 -27.36 6.44
C VAL A 89 7.34 -26.08 7.17
N VAL A 90 8.19 -26.24 8.18
CA VAL A 90 8.89 -25.14 8.85
C VAL A 90 10.24 -24.94 8.18
N ALA A 91 10.24 -24.10 7.13
CA ALA A 91 11.46 -23.64 6.48
C ALA A 91 12.11 -22.53 7.30
N PHE A 92 12.93 -22.91 8.28
CA PHE A 92 13.56 -21.98 9.20
C PHE A 92 14.77 -21.29 8.56
N ILE A 93 14.74 -19.96 8.53
CA ILE A 93 15.81 -19.14 7.96
C ILE A 93 16.18 -18.04 8.96
N ALA A 94 17.38 -18.13 9.53
CA ALA A 94 17.86 -17.14 10.48
C ALA A 94 18.75 -16.06 9.88
N ARG A 95 19.14 -16.22 8.60
CA ARG A 95 20.04 -15.31 7.85
C ARG A 95 19.26 -14.50 6.82
N THR A 96 19.84 -13.38 6.39
CA THR A 96 19.32 -12.59 5.28
C THR A 96 19.21 -13.43 3.99
N ILE A 97 18.10 -13.24 3.27
CA ILE A 97 17.98 -13.60 1.86
C ILE A 97 18.17 -12.33 1.04
N THR A 98 19.17 -12.32 0.18
CA THR A 98 19.41 -11.20 -0.73
C THR A 98 18.76 -11.50 -2.07
N VAL A 99 17.89 -10.62 -2.54
CA VAL A 99 17.24 -10.71 -3.86
C VAL A 99 17.73 -9.56 -4.72
N THR A 100 18.59 -9.87 -5.70
CA THR A 100 19.20 -8.89 -6.61
C THR A 100 18.96 -9.32 -8.05
N ILE A 101 17.76 -9.01 -8.54
CA ILE A 101 17.24 -9.49 -9.82
C ILE A 101 17.06 -8.34 -10.83
N GLY A 102 17.09 -8.67 -12.12
CA GLY A 102 16.89 -7.71 -13.20
C GLY A 102 15.46 -7.17 -13.27
N ALA A 103 15.25 -6.09 -14.02
CA ALA A 103 13.94 -5.40 -14.09
C ALA A 103 12.78 -6.28 -14.62
N THR A 104 13.09 -7.30 -15.42
CA THR A 104 12.11 -8.25 -15.98
C THR A 104 11.95 -9.52 -15.16
N ASP A 105 12.81 -9.72 -14.16
CA ASP A 105 12.86 -10.95 -13.39
C ASP A 105 11.83 -10.94 -12.26
N LYS A 106 11.43 -12.14 -11.85
CA LYS A 106 10.47 -12.35 -10.77
C LYS A 106 10.93 -13.44 -9.80
N VAL A 107 11.00 -13.10 -8.52
CA VAL A 107 11.23 -14.06 -7.43
C VAL A 107 9.99 -14.19 -6.57
N VAL A 108 9.65 -15.42 -6.20
CA VAL A 108 8.57 -15.71 -5.25
C VAL A 108 9.17 -16.45 -4.05
N LEU A 109 8.94 -15.93 -2.85
CA LEU A 109 9.31 -16.55 -1.57
C LEU A 109 8.03 -16.89 -0.81
N ARG A 110 7.75 -18.19 -0.64
CA ARG A 110 6.50 -18.68 -0.06
C ARG A 110 6.74 -19.58 1.16
N GLY A 111 5.96 -19.37 2.21
CA GLY A 111 5.89 -20.29 3.35
C GLY A 111 7.11 -20.24 4.28
N LEU A 112 7.93 -19.19 4.21
CA LEU A 112 9.17 -19.12 4.96
C LEU A 112 8.92 -18.72 6.42
N SER A 113 9.67 -19.32 7.34
CA SER A 113 9.68 -18.95 8.76
C SER A 113 11.03 -18.35 9.12
N MET A 114 11.14 -17.02 9.06
CA MET A 114 12.38 -16.31 9.29
C MET A 114 12.48 -15.75 10.71
N ASN A 115 13.65 -15.93 11.35
CA ASN A 115 13.93 -15.39 12.69
C ASN A 115 15.39 -14.94 12.83
N GLY A 116 15.62 -13.62 12.83
CA GLY A 116 16.93 -13.00 12.89
C GLY A 116 17.59 -12.92 14.27
N VAL A 117 16.87 -13.20 15.37
CA VAL A 117 17.31 -12.88 16.75
C VAL A 117 18.68 -13.48 17.09
N VAL A 118 18.97 -14.69 16.59
CA VAL A 118 20.16 -15.43 17.01
C VAL A 118 21.45 -14.82 16.47
N PHE A 119 21.46 -14.25 15.27
CA PHE A 119 22.70 -13.71 14.69
C PHE A 119 22.63 -12.24 14.29
N GLY A 120 21.48 -11.59 14.44
CA GLY A 120 21.38 -10.13 14.41
C GLY A 120 21.64 -9.53 13.03
N ASP A 121 21.34 -10.25 11.95
CA ASP A 121 21.37 -9.68 10.61
C ASP A 121 20.47 -8.44 10.54
N ALA A 122 20.85 -7.48 9.69
CA ALA A 122 20.09 -6.26 9.45
C ALA A 122 18.67 -6.60 8.95
N ASP A 123 18.60 -7.42 7.91
CA ASP A 123 17.35 -7.63 7.19
C ASP A 123 16.98 -9.09 7.08
N GLY A 124 15.68 -9.38 7.11
CA GLY A 124 15.17 -10.69 6.73
C GLY A 124 15.39 -10.92 5.25
N ILE A 125 14.84 -10.03 4.44
CA ILE A 125 15.00 -10.04 2.98
C ILE A 125 15.53 -8.68 2.54
N ALA A 126 16.74 -8.68 1.98
CA ALA A 126 17.33 -7.50 1.35
C ALA A 126 16.98 -7.52 -0.15
N PHE A 127 16.04 -6.67 -0.56
CA PHE A 127 15.58 -6.56 -1.95
C PHE A 127 16.29 -5.41 -2.67
N THR A 128 17.39 -5.77 -3.33
CA THR A 128 18.34 -4.85 -3.96
C THR A 128 18.28 -4.88 -5.49
N GLY A 129 17.26 -5.52 -6.08
CA GLY A 129 17.04 -5.60 -7.53
C GLY A 129 15.81 -4.83 -8.01
N GLY A 130 15.82 -4.37 -9.27
CA GLY A 130 14.73 -3.60 -9.88
C GLY A 130 13.57 -4.43 -10.43
N GLY A 131 13.52 -5.74 -10.17
CA GLY A 131 12.49 -6.66 -10.67
C GLY A 131 11.24 -6.73 -9.78
N THR A 132 10.58 -7.90 -9.80
CA THR A 132 9.43 -8.18 -8.92
C THR A 132 9.78 -9.21 -7.86
N LEU A 133 9.62 -8.85 -6.59
CA LEU A 133 9.68 -9.78 -5.46
C LEU A 133 8.26 -9.99 -4.92
N VAL A 134 7.85 -11.25 -4.82
CA VAL A 134 6.61 -11.66 -4.14
C VAL A 134 6.99 -12.42 -2.87
N VAL A 135 6.47 -11.99 -1.73
CA VAL A 135 6.62 -12.68 -0.45
C VAL A 135 5.22 -13.05 0.04
N GLU A 136 4.96 -14.33 0.22
CA GLU A 136 3.63 -14.79 0.59
C GLU A 136 3.64 -15.89 1.65
N ASN A 137 2.58 -15.92 2.47
CA ASN A 137 2.38 -16.94 3.50
C ASN A 137 3.58 -17.10 4.45
N SER A 138 4.32 -16.03 4.70
CA SER A 138 5.61 -16.08 5.39
C SER A 138 5.58 -15.31 6.70
N ILE A 139 6.45 -15.70 7.62
CA ILE A 139 6.70 -15.01 8.88
C ILE A 139 8.11 -14.47 8.85
N VAL A 140 8.29 -13.18 9.11
CA VAL A 140 9.60 -12.52 9.17
C VAL A 140 9.75 -11.78 10.48
N ALA A 141 10.68 -12.22 11.32
CA ALA A 141 10.80 -11.72 12.68
C ALA A 141 12.23 -11.52 13.16
N GLY A 142 12.43 -10.55 14.07
CA GLY A 142 13.66 -10.45 14.85
C GLY A 142 14.87 -9.88 14.12
N PHE A 143 14.68 -9.15 13.02
CA PHE A 143 15.76 -8.51 12.26
C PHE A 143 16.03 -7.08 12.74
N THR A 144 17.29 -6.65 12.72
CA THR A 144 17.73 -5.43 13.43
C THR A 144 17.41 -4.12 12.69
N THR A 145 17.18 -4.18 11.37
CA THR A 145 16.79 -3.07 10.51
C THR A 145 15.38 -3.29 9.95
N ALA A 146 15.16 -4.29 9.09
CA ALA A 146 13.84 -4.52 8.52
C ALA A 146 13.49 -6.01 8.35
N GLY A 147 12.19 -6.33 8.36
CA GLY A 147 11.75 -7.63 7.87
C GLY A 147 12.04 -7.78 6.37
N ILE A 148 11.61 -6.80 5.58
CA ILE A 148 12.00 -6.64 4.18
C ILE A 148 12.54 -5.22 3.99
N ASP A 149 13.74 -5.10 3.43
CA ASP A 149 14.34 -3.83 3.02
C ASP A 149 14.35 -3.73 1.49
N GLN A 150 13.55 -2.81 0.93
CA GLN A 150 13.43 -2.54 -0.49
C GLN A 150 14.19 -1.26 -0.84
N VAL A 151 15.40 -1.43 -1.38
CA VAL A 151 16.34 -0.31 -1.64
C VAL A 151 16.56 -0.03 -3.12
N ALA A 152 16.10 -0.91 -4.01
CA ALA A 152 16.30 -0.72 -5.45
C ALA A 152 15.22 0.17 -6.08
N ALA A 153 15.65 1.13 -6.88
CA ALA A 153 14.73 1.90 -7.70
C ALA A 153 14.10 1.03 -8.81
N GLY A 154 12.87 1.33 -9.23
CA GLY A 154 12.13 0.52 -10.23
C GLY A 154 11.58 -0.81 -9.69
N SER A 155 11.87 -1.15 -8.44
CA SER A 155 11.48 -2.41 -7.82
C SER A 155 9.97 -2.49 -7.54
N ASN A 156 9.44 -3.71 -7.64
CA ASN A 156 8.05 -4.03 -7.33
C ASN A 156 7.99 -5.10 -6.25
N LEU A 157 7.56 -4.73 -5.05
CA LEU A 157 7.37 -5.65 -3.92
C LEU A 157 5.89 -5.97 -3.74
N ILE A 158 5.56 -7.25 -3.65
CA ILE A 158 4.22 -7.75 -3.35
C ILE A 158 4.32 -8.61 -2.09
N VAL A 159 3.57 -8.25 -1.06
CA VAL A 159 3.53 -8.94 0.23
C VAL A 159 2.10 -9.38 0.51
N ASN A 160 1.87 -10.67 0.65
CA ASN A 160 0.53 -11.22 0.84
C ASN A 160 0.46 -12.28 1.94
N ASN A 161 -0.44 -12.10 2.89
CA ASN A 161 -0.65 -13.05 3.99
C ASN A 161 0.64 -13.31 4.79
N CYS A 162 1.35 -12.25 5.16
CA CYS A 162 2.61 -12.32 5.88
C CYS A 162 2.50 -11.75 7.29
N GLY A 163 3.37 -12.23 8.19
CA GLY A 163 3.51 -11.69 9.55
C GLY A 163 4.90 -11.10 9.77
N PHE A 164 4.97 -9.80 10.06
CA PHE A 164 6.22 -9.07 10.37
C PHE A 164 6.23 -8.69 11.85
N ARG A 165 7.16 -9.23 12.63
CA ARG A 165 7.17 -8.95 14.07
C ARG A 165 8.54 -8.83 14.70
N ASN A 166 8.66 -7.99 15.73
CA ASN A 166 9.92 -7.81 16.47
C ASN A 166 11.11 -7.44 15.56
N ASN A 167 10.87 -6.80 14.42
CA ASN A 167 11.91 -6.18 13.61
C ASN A 167 12.08 -4.73 14.04
N SER A 168 13.06 -3.99 13.51
CA SER A 168 12.99 -2.52 13.63
C SER A 168 11.84 -1.98 12.77
N ALA A 169 11.92 -2.05 11.44
CA ALA A 169 10.79 -1.85 10.54
C ALA A 169 10.20 -3.20 10.08
N GLY A 170 8.89 -3.28 9.85
CA GLY A 170 8.31 -4.49 9.24
C GLY A 170 8.68 -4.62 7.76
N VAL A 171 8.29 -3.61 6.98
CA VAL A 171 8.72 -3.39 5.59
C VAL A 171 9.27 -1.97 5.51
N LEU A 172 10.49 -1.84 4.98
CA LEU A 172 11.15 -0.57 4.69
C LEU A 172 11.29 -0.42 3.17
N ASN A 173 10.88 0.73 2.62
CA ASN A 173 11.11 1.11 1.23
C ASN A 173 11.87 2.44 1.20
N SER A 174 13.18 2.38 0.92
CA SER A 174 14.10 3.52 0.99
C SER A 174 15.13 3.49 -0.15
N THR A 175 14.71 3.95 -1.34
CA THR A 175 15.51 3.78 -2.57
C THR A 175 16.53 4.89 -2.84
N PHE A 176 16.43 6.01 -2.14
CA PHE A 176 17.19 7.25 -2.37
C PHE A 176 17.18 7.70 -3.84
N SER A 177 16.09 7.39 -4.56
CA SER A 177 15.98 7.55 -6.00
C SER A 177 14.73 8.30 -6.43
N ASP A 178 14.85 9.07 -7.50
CA ASP A 178 13.72 9.73 -8.17
C ASP A 178 12.90 8.73 -9.02
N THR A 179 13.42 7.51 -9.26
CA THR A 179 12.71 6.46 -9.99
C THR A 179 11.77 5.70 -9.07
N ASN A 180 10.52 5.53 -9.49
CA ASN A 180 9.48 4.91 -8.69
C ASN A 180 9.87 3.52 -8.15
N SER A 181 9.60 3.27 -6.87
CA SER A 181 9.45 1.92 -6.31
C SER A 181 7.99 1.70 -5.90
N ASN A 182 7.49 0.49 -6.12
CA ASN A 182 6.12 0.13 -5.79
C ASN A 182 6.11 -0.98 -4.74
N THR A 183 5.20 -0.85 -3.77
CA THR A 183 5.00 -1.86 -2.73
C THR A 183 3.50 -2.09 -2.54
N VAL A 184 3.05 -3.35 -2.61
CA VAL A 184 1.66 -3.74 -2.34
C VAL A 184 1.65 -4.73 -1.19
N ILE A 185 0.90 -4.42 -0.15
CA ILE A 185 0.79 -5.23 1.07
C ILE A 185 -0.67 -5.57 1.28
N GLU A 186 -0.99 -6.86 1.31
CA GLU A 186 -2.34 -7.35 1.54
C GLU A 186 -2.38 -8.44 2.61
N ASN A 187 -3.49 -8.48 3.37
CA ASN A 187 -3.80 -9.57 4.31
C ASN A 187 -2.69 -9.83 5.34
N SER A 188 -1.90 -8.82 5.68
CA SER A 188 -0.67 -8.98 6.45
C SER A 188 -0.77 -8.35 7.84
N ARG A 189 0.13 -8.76 8.75
CA ARG A 189 0.12 -8.31 10.15
C ARG A 189 1.51 -7.86 10.58
N PHE A 190 1.58 -6.66 11.13
CA PHE A 190 2.80 -5.98 11.56
C PHE A 190 2.72 -5.67 13.05
N GLU A 191 3.58 -6.29 13.87
CA GLU A 191 3.50 -6.10 15.31
C GLU A 191 4.80 -6.08 16.07
N HIS A 192 4.84 -5.32 17.16
CA HIS A 192 6.01 -5.24 18.04
C HIS A 192 7.30 -4.86 17.29
N ASN A 193 7.17 -4.20 16.13
CA ASN A 193 8.31 -3.64 15.45
C ASN A 193 8.75 -2.37 16.21
N THR A 194 10.05 -2.23 16.45
CA THR A 194 10.59 -1.16 17.32
C THR A 194 10.61 0.21 16.65
N ALA A 195 10.40 0.25 15.34
CA ALA A 195 10.09 1.42 14.52
C ALA A 195 8.69 1.25 13.90
N PHE A 196 8.52 1.50 12.60
CA PHE A 196 7.22 1.44 11.96
C PHE A 196 6.86 0.05 11.44
N GLY A 197 5.57 -0.28 11.42
CA GLY A 197 5.08 -1.48 10.74
C GLY A 197 5.42 -1.43 9.26
N VAL A 198 5.06 -0.33 8.60
CA VAL A 198 5.45 -0.03 7.22
C VAL A 198 6.10 1.35 7.17
N ASP A 199 7.30 1.39 6.64
CA ASP A 199 8.13 2.57 6.53
C ASP A 199 8.46 2.83 5.06
N ALA A 200 8.13 4.02 4.56
CA ALA A 200 8.54 4.46 3.24
C ALA A 200 9.18 5.83 3.34
N GLU A 201 10.46 5.90 3.00
CA GLU A 201 11.27 7.09 3.19
C GLU A 201 12.22 7.30 2.01
N HIS A 202 12.69 8.54 1.84
CA HIS A 202 13.83 8.84 0.97
C HIS A 202 13.76 8.18 -0.42
N GLY A 203 12.72 8.43 -1.22
CA GLY A 203 12.61 7.92 -2.58
C GLY A 203 11.27 8.24 -3.20
N THR A 204 11.14 8.10 -4.52
CA THR A 204 9.81 8.14 -5.17
C THR A 204 9.08 6.84 -4.88
N THR A 205 8.38 6.76 -3.75
CA THR A 205 7.76 5.51 -3.27
C THR A 205 6.25 5.53 -3.40
N ASN A 206 5.67 4.43 -3.88
CA ASN A 206 4.23 4.23 -3.94
C ASN A 206 3.86 2.94 -3.20
N VAL A 207 3.23 3.08 -2.03
CA VAL A 207 2.86 1.96 -1.18
C VAL A 207 1.34 1.86 -1.09
N SER A 208 0.80 0.65 -1.26
CA SER A 208 -0.60 0.33 -1.03
C SER A 208 -0.71 -0.74 0.05
N ILE A 209 -1.48 -0.48 1.09
CA ILE A 209 -1.71 -1.37 2.23
C ILE A 209 -3.20 -1.64 2.33
N ARG A 210 -3.60 -2.91 2.20
CA ARG A 210 -5.00 -3.33 2.24
C ARG A 210 -5.24 -4.48 3.19
N ASN A 211 -6.40 -4.48 3.87
CA ASN A 211 -6.86 -5.59 4.70
C ASN A 211 -5.80 -6.11 5.69
N SER A 212 -5.08 -5.20 6.32
CA SER A 212 -3.91 -5.52 7.13
C SER A 212 -4.04 -4.91 8.53
N VAL A 213 -3.24 -5.45 9.46
CA VAL A 213 -3.20 -5.00 10.86
C VAL A 213 -1.80 -4.49 11.18
N LEU A 214 -1.69 -3.25 11.65
CA LEU A 214 -0.45 -2.63 12.07
C LEU A 214 -0.59 -2.20 13.53
N ALA A 215 -0.21 -3.08 14.45
CA ALA A 215 -0.52 -2.91 15.86
C ALA A 215 0.64 -3.17 16.81
N ASN A 216 0.70 -2.45 17.93
CA ASN A 216 1.75 -2.59 18.94
C ASN A 216 3.17 -2.33 18.41
N ASN A 217 3.34 -1.55 17.34
CA ASN A 217 4.64 -1.09 16.87
C ASN A 217 5.01 0.24 17.54
N PHE A 218 6.20 0.77 17.28
CA PHE A 218 6.45 2.17 17.59
C PHE A 218 5.50 3.07 16.80
N GLY A 219 5.39 2.89 15.48
CA GLY A 219 4.35 3.54 14.67
C GLY A 219 3.69 2.58 13.68
N GLY A 220 2.50 2.92 13.21
CA GLY A 220 1.79 2.07 12.24
C GLY A 220 2.41 2.18 10.84
N VAL A 221 2.23 3.36 10.23
CA VAL A 221 2.67 3.69 8.88
C VAL A 221 3.42 5.01 8.90
N TYR A 222 4.60 5.05 8.25
CA TYR A 222 5.41 6.26 8.11
C TYR A 222 5.70 6.58 6.65
N ALA A 223 5.46 7.84 6.29
CA ALA A 223 5.83 8.42 5.02
C ALA A 223 6.78 9.59 5.27
N PHE A 224 8.01 9.49 4.77
CA PHE A 224 9.02 10.54 4.94
C PHE A 224 9.60 11.02 3.62
N SER A 225 9.66 12.33 3.41
CA SER A 225 10.36 12.91 2.27
C SER A 225 11.14 14.17 2.64
N ALA A 226 12.34 14.30 2.09
CA ALA A 226 13.18 15.49 2.21
C ALA A 226 13.42 16.21 0.87
N SER A 227 12.94 15.66 -0.25
CA SER A 227 13.15 16.18 -1.61
C SER A 227 11.85 16.22 -2.42
N GLN A 228 11.64 17.32 -3.16
CA GLN A 228 10.50 17.45 -4.07
C GLN A 228 10.52 16.45 -5.23
N THR A 229 11.68 15.88 -5.56
CA THR A 229 11.84 14.88 -6.63
C THR A 229 11.60 13.46 -6.15
N GLN A 230 11.47 13.26 -4.83
CA GLN A 230 11.31 11.97 -4.17
C GLN A 230 10.03 11.98 -3.33
N PRO A 231 8.85 12.14 -3.96
CA PRO A 231 7.60 12.14 -3.24
C PRO A 231 7.28 10.73 -2.72
N VAL A 232 6.83 10.67 -1.47
CA VAL A 232 6.34 9.43 -0.85
C VAL A 232 4.81 9.45 -0.83
N LEU A 233 4.21 8.40 -1.37
CA LEU A 233 2.77 8.18 -1.33
C LEU A 233 2.44 6.82 -0.70
N ILE A 234 1.66 6.85 0.37
CA ILE A 234 1.10 5.63 0.98
C ILE A 234 -0.43 5.70 0.93
N VAL A 235 -1.05 4.61 0.49
CA VAL A 235 -2.50 4.41 0.50
C VAL A 235 -2.84 3.30 1.48
N VAL A 236 -3.72 3.60 2.43
CA VAL A 236 -4.19 2.69 3.47
C VAL A 236 -5.69 2.47 3.29
N ASP A 237 -6.08 1.23 3.01
CA ASP A 237 -7.47 0.82 2.82
C ASP A 237 -7.85 -0.38 3.70
N THR A 238 -8.98 -0.29 4.39
CA THR A 238 -9.55 -1.43 5.15
C THR A 238 -8.52 -2.00 6.15
N CYS A 239 -7.74 -1.14 6.79
CA CYS A 239 -6.73 -1.55 7.76
C CYS A 239 -7.16 -1.26 9.21
N THR A 240 -6.55 -1.99 10.16
CA THR A 240 -6.60 -1.65 11.58
C THR A 240 -5.21 -1.20 12.02
N ILE A 241 -5.09 0.04 12.47
CA ILE A 241 -3.85 0.63 12.93
C ILE A 241 -4.02 1.03 14.39
N ALA A 242 -3.50 0.21 15.30
CA ALA A 242 -3.88 0.32 16.70
C ALA A 242 -2.75 0.11 17.69
N HIS A 243 -2.85 0.72 18.87
CA HIS A 243 -1.93 0.47 19.98
C HIS A 243 -0.46 0.77 19.67
N ASN A 244 -0.18 1.61 18.66
CA ASN A 244 1.19 2.02 18.37
C ASN A 244 1.61 3.12 19.35
N SER A 245 2.84 3.03 19.87
CA SER A 245 3.31 3.90 20.96
C SER A 245 3.61 5.34 20.52
N SER A 246 3.71 5.57 19.21
CA SER A 246 3.80 6.86 18.53
C SER A 246 2.52 7.11 17.71
N ALA A 247 2.64 7.34 16.41
CA ALA A 247 1.54 7.64 15.52
C ALA A 247 0.97 6.38 14.84
N GLY A 248 -0.34 6.38 14.60
CA GLY A 248 -0.98 5.40 13.72
C GLY A 248 -0.53 5.62 12.28
N THR A 249 -0.77 6.81 11.74
CA THR A 249 -0.20 7.26 10.47
C THR A 249 0.63 8.51 10.68
N ASP A 250 1.84 8.52 10.13
CA ASP A 250 2.82 9.58 10.31
C ASP A 250 3.32 10.06 8.94
N ALA A 251 2.94 11.28 8.56
CA ALA A 251 3.44 11.93 7.35
C ALA A 251 4.40 13.05 7.75
N ASP A 252 5.68 12.91 7.39
CA ASP A 252 6.72 13.88 7.71
C ASP A 252 7.42 14.35 6.42
N ALA A 253 7.47 15.67 6.24
CA ALA A 253 8.16 16.30 5.13
C ALA A 253 9.07 17.42 5.63
N VAL A 254 10.36 17.28 5.41
CA VAL A 254 11.35 18.32 5.68
C VAL A 254 11.82 18.98 4.39
N ALA A 255 12.41 20.17 4.49
CA ALA A 255 12.86 20.95 3.35
C ALA A 255 11.77 21.12 2.27
N ALA A 256 12.02 20.64 1.04
CA ALA A 256 11.07 20.66 -0.07
C ALA A 256 10.40 19.30 -0.31
N GLY A 257 10.48 18.37 0.65
CA GLY A 257 9.91 17.04 0.56
C GLY A 257 8.39 17.03 0.41
N ILE A 258 7.86 15.93 -0.14
CA ILE A 258 6.42 15.70 -0.28
C ILE A 258 6.10 14.31 0.27
N ALA A 259 5.38 14.25 1.39
CA ALA A 259 4.96 13.00 2.02
C ALA A 259 3.44 12.98 2.15
N THR A 260 2.78 12.03 1.47
CA THR A 260 1.31 11.94 1.48
C THR A 260 0.85 10.56 1.94
N ILE A 261 -0.03 10.53 2.93
CA ILE A 261 -0.77 9.32 3.31
C ILE A 261 -2.24 9.52 2.98
N ARG A 262 -2.83 8.60 2.21
CA ARG A 262 -4.27 8.54 1.94
C ARG A 262 -4.88 7.42 2.76
N VAL A 263 -5.93 7.71 3.51
CA VAL A 263 -6.57 6.72 4.40
C VAL A 263 -8.06 6.60 4.05
N THR A 264 -8.54 5.38 3.82
CA THR A 264 -9.94 5.05 3.54
C THR A 264 -10.37 3.78 4.26
N ASN A 265 -11.66 3.69 4.64
CA ASN A 265 -12.28 2.51 5.27
C ASN A 265 -11.50 1.90 6.45
N SER A 266 -10.63 2.66 7.11
CA SER A 266 -9.69 2.12 8.09
C SER A 266 -10.01 2.56 9.50
N THR A 267 -9.62 1.74 10.48
CA THR A 267 -9.71 2.05 11.90
C THR A 267 -8.33 2.44 12.40
N VAL A 268 -8.22 3.62 13.00
CA VAL A 268 -6.99 4.16 13.59
C VAL A 268 -7.29 4.50 15.04
N ASP A 269 -6.93 3.63 15.96
CA ASP A 269 -7.36 3.75 17.36
C ASP A 269 -6.32 3.36 18.40
N HIS A 270 -6.44 3.95 19.59
CA HIS A 270 -5.53 3.66 20.72
C HIS A 270 -4.03 3.87 20.43
N ASN A 271 -3.69 4.76 19.50
CA ASN A 271 -2.31 5.22 19.28
C ASN A 271 -2.03 6.49 20.11
N THR A 272 -0.76 6.84 20.33
CA THR A 272 -0.43 8.13 20.95
C THR A 272 -0.89 9.28 20.06
N TYR A 273 -0.60 9.22 18.75
CA TYR A 273 -1.19 10.11 17.75
C TYR A 273 -2.01 9.28 16.76
N GLY A 274 -3.24 9.67 16.45
CA GLY A 274 -4.03 8.98 15.42
C GLY A 274 -3.44 9.19 14.03
N MET A 275 -3.53 10.44 13.57
CA MET A 275 -3.01 10.91 12.28
C MET A 275 -2.05 12.08 12.56
N PHE A 276 -0.76 11.81 12.53
CA PHE A 276 0.30 12.79 12.81
C PHE A 276 0.88 13.34 11.51
N LEU A 277 1.14 14.65 11.50
CA LEU A 277 1.61 15.36 10.32
C LEU A 277 2.65 16.39 10.72
N ASN A 278 3.80 16.37 10.05
CA ASN A 278 4.93 17.24 10.33
C ASN A 278 5.49 17.86 9.03
N GLY A 279 5.64 19.19 9.04
CA GLY A 279 6.22 19.93 7.92
C GLY A 279 5.26 20.31 6.78
N ALA A 280 5.66 21.31 5.99
CA ALA A 280 4.78 21.98 5.02
C ALA A 280 4.42 21.13 3.79
N GLY A 281 5.24 20.13 3.47
CA GLY A 281 5.01 19.20 2.37
C GLY A 281 4.32 17.89 2.77
N ALA A 282 3.96 17.74 4.04
CA ALA A 282 3.27 16.56 4.53
C ALA A 282 1.75 16.71 4.39
N ALA A 283 1.08 15.62 4.04
CA ALA A 283 -0.37 15.58 3.85
C ALA A 283 -0.95 14.24 4.33
N ILE A 284 -2.03 14.29 5.12
CA ILE A 284 -2.89 13.13 5.38
C ILE A 284 -4.27 13.42 4.79
N GLN A 285 -4.67 12.61 3.81
CA GLN A 285 -5.92 12.75 3.08
C GLN A 285 -6.90 11.65 3.51
N SER A 286 -7.99 12.01 4.18
CA SER A 286 -9.05 11.07 4.55
C SER A 286 -10.21 11.14 3.55
N TYR A 287 -10.75 9.98 3.18
CA TYR A 287 -11.97 9.87 2.36
C TYR A 287 -13.28 10.04 3.18
N GLY A 288 -13.20 10.42 4.47
CA GLY A 288 -14.37 10.68 5.32
C GLY A 288 -15.08 9.43 5.87
N ASN A 289 -14.54 8.24 5.61
CA ASN A 289 -15.08 6.93 6.00
C ASN A 289 -14.19 6.17 6.99
N ASN A 290 -13.20 6.83 7.60
CA ASN A 290 -12.30 6.24 8.60
C ASN A 290 -12.85 6.37 10.02
N ARG A 291 -12.43 5.45 10.90
CA ARG A 291 -12.71 5.50 12.33
C ARG A 291 -11.43 5.91 13.08
N VAL A 292 -11.27 7.20 13.33
CA VAL A 292 -10.12 7.74 14.08
C VAL A 292 -10.59 8.06 15.49
N THR A 293 -10.33 7.16 16.44
CA THR A 293 -10.96 7.24 17.78
C THR A 293 -10.01 6.73 18.86
N ALA A 294 -10.27 7.07 20.12
CA ALA A 294 -9.49 6.57 21.27
C ALA A 294 -7.95 6.77 21.21
N ASN A 295 -7.44 7.60 20.30
CA ASN A 295 -6.04 8.00 20.28
C ASN A 295 -5.81 9.08 21.36
N THR A 296 -4.64 9.08 22.01
CA THR A 296 -4.31 10.10 23.04
C THR A 296 -4.41 11.51 22.43
N ASN A 297 -3.86 11.67 21.22
CA ASN A 297 -3.96 12.86 20.40
C ASN A 297 -4.68 12.50 19.08
N GLY A 298 -5.89 13.02 18.89
CA GLY A 298 -6.74 12.69 17.74
C GLY A 298 -6.66 13.64 16.54
N ARG A 299 -5.76 14.64 16.53
CA ARG A 299 -5.72 15.69 15.49
C ARG A 299 -4.44 15.61 14.64
N PRO A 300 -4.52 15.97 13.34
CA PRO A 300 -3.34 16.36 12.57
C PRO A 300 -2.85 17.72 13.09
N SER A 301 -1.56 17.85 13.33
CA SER A 301 -0.91 19.15 13.50
C SER A 301 -0.85 19.85 12.14
N SER A 302 -1.53 21.00 12.02
CA SER A 302 -1.54 21.95 10.87
C SER A 302 -2.25 21.52 9.56
N ALA A 303 -3.06 22.45 9.02
CA ALA A 303 -3.98 22.33 7.86
C ALA A 303 -3.25 22.13 6.51
N ILE A 304 -3.78 21.45 5.48
CA ILE A 304 -5.00 21.70 4.68
C ILE A 304 -5.42 20.38 3.97
N GLY A 305 -6.71 20.00 4.00
CA GLY A 305 -7.27 19.00 3.06
C GLY A 305 -8.24 17.93 3.60
N VAL A 306 -9.49 18.36 3.90
CA VAL A 306 -10.72 17.54 4.07
C VAL A 306 -10.78 16.59 5.27
N TYR A 307 -11.21 17.14 6.42
CA TYR A 307 -11.95 16.41 7.45
C TYR A 307 -13.45 16.60 7.20
N THR A 308 -14.18 15.55 6.83
CA THR A 308 -15.63 15.49 7.08
C THR A 308 -15.86 14.52 8.23
N ILE A 309 -15.97 15.06 9.45
CA ILE A 309 -16.52 14.33 10.58
C ILE A 309 -18.04 14.30 10.38
N SER A 310 -18.55 13.25 9.74
CA SER A 310 -19.99 12.97 9.69
C SER A 310 -20.38 12.14 10.91
N LYS A 311 -20.91 12.81 11.95
CA LYS A 311 -22.20 12.48 12.58
C LYS A 311 -22.53 13.48 13.71
N GLY A 312 -23.45 14.40 13.41
CA GLY A 312 -24.20 15.16 14.41
C GLY A 312 -24.16 16.69 14.26
N GLY A 313 -25.10 17.25 13.49
CA GLY A 313 -25.48 18.67 13.58
C GLY A 313 -24.66 19.64 12.71
N VAL A 314 -25.24 20.05 11.59
CA VAL A 314 -24.72 21.12 10.74
C VAL A 314 -24.82 22.45 11.49
N HIS A 315 -23.69 23.03 11.89
CA HIS A 315 -23.57 24.47 12.07
C HIS A 315 -22.63 25.00 11.00
N ASP A 316 -23.23 25.40 9.88
CA ASP A 316 -22.58 26.15 8.82
C ASP A 316 -22.31 27.58 9.31
N THR A 317 -21.03 27.98 9.39
CA THR A 317 -20.61 29.31 9.85
C THR A 317 -20.53 30.34 8.73
N SER A 318 -20.97 30.03 7.50
CA SER A 318 -20.87 30.95 6.36
C SER A 318 -22.03 31.95 6.19
N LEU A 319 -23.02 31.96 7.09
CA LEU A 319 -24.16 32.90 7.02
C LEU A 319 -24.01 34.09 7.98
N SER A 320 -24.18 35.30 7.44
CA SER A 320 -24.23 36.56 8.18
C SER A 320 -25.34 36.53 9.27
N PRO A 321 -25.21 37.32 10.36
CA PRO A 321 -26.10 37.24 11.53
C PRO A 321 -27.59 37.36 11.19
N ASP A 322 -27.93 38.08 10.12
CA ASP A 322 -29.31 38.36 9.72
C ASP A 322 -30.01 37.17 9.03
N CYS A 323 -29.26 36.25 8.40
CA CYS A 323 -29.83 35.01 7.87
C CYS A 323 -30.16 33.98 8.98
N ARG A 324 -29.60 34.12 10.18
CA ARG A 324 -29.83 33.18 11.29
C ARG A 324 -31.22 33.28 11.91
N ARG A 325 -31.89 34.44 11.80
CA ARG A 325 -33.24 34.64 12.35
C ARG A 325 -34.35 34.02 11.51
N ILE A 326 -34.17 33.90 10.19
CA ILE A 326 -35.20 33.34 9.29
C ILE A 326 -35.18 31.80 9.33
N CYS A 327 -34.02 31.17 9.46
CA CYS A 327 -33.90 29.70 9.50
C CYS A 327 -34.42 29.10 10.83
N PHE A 328 -34.27 29.81 11.95
CA PHE A 328 -34.74 29.34 13.26
C PHE A 328 -36.28 29.28 13.39
N LEU A 329 -37.01 30.11 12.65
CA LEU A 329 -38.48 30.09 12.63
C LEU A 329 -39.06 28.94 11.77
N PHE A 330 -38.30 28.42 10.80
CA PHE A 330 -38.76 27.29 9.96
C PHE A 330 -38.52 25.93 10.63
N CYS A 331 -37.43 25.78 11.39
CA CYS A 331 -37.07 24.48 12.00
C CYS A 331 -37.94 24.11 13.23
N ARG A 332 -38.42 25.10 14.00
CA ARG A 332 -39.37 24.85 15.12
C ARG A 332 -40.76 24.40 14.69
N ARG A 333 -41.14 24.56 13.42
CA ARG A 333 -42.44 24.11 12.90
C ARG A 333 -42.42 22.66 12.41
N TYR A 334 -41.23 22.10 12.13
CA TYR A 334 -41.06 20.72 11.66
C TYR A 334 -40.82 19.69 12.78
N GLN A 335 -40.29 20.10 13.95
CA GLN A 335 -40.08 19.20 15.09
C GLN A 335 -41.31 18.96 15.98
N ARG A 336 -42.49 19.52 15.63
CA ARG A 336 -43.75 19.26 16.36
C ARG A 336 -44.64 18.17 15.74
N PHE A 337 -44.21 17.48 14.69
CA PHE A 337 -44.96 16.37 14.08
C PHE A 337 -44.04 15.19 13.78
N GLY A 338 -43.78 14.33 14.77
CA GLY A 338 -42.92 13.17 14.57
C GLY A 338 -42.81 12.24 15.78
N ALA A 339 -43.92 11.95 16.46
CA ALA A 339 -44.01 10.84 17.41
C ALA A 339 -45.47 10.37 17.52
N GLY A 340 -45.76 9.13 17.11
CA GLY A 340 -47.08 8.50 17.28
C GLY A 340 -47.33 7.37 16.28
N GLY A 341 -47.57 6.16 16.79
CA GLY A 341 -47.67 4.87 16.07
C GLY A 341 -48.93 4.63 15.21
N PRO A 342 -49.21 3.37 14.82
CA PRO A 342 -49.99 3.03 13.62
C PRO A 342 -51.51 2.96 13.88
N GLY A 343 -52.30 3.54 12.98
CA GLY A 343 -53.76 3.41 12.99
C GLY A 343 -54.47 4.23 11.90
N LEU A 344 -55.04 3.52 10.91
CA LEU A 344 -56.26 3.78 10.13
C LEU A 344 -56.68 5.24 9.80
N SER A 345 -56.83 5.54 8.49
CA SER A 345 -58.13 5.84 7.85
C SER A 345 -57.99 6.69 6.58
N HIS A 346 -58.70 6.27 5.54
CA HIS A 346 -58.95 6.97 4.28
C HIS A 346 -59.50 8.40 4.50
N ARG A 347 -58.68 9.43 4.24
CA ARG A 347 -59.08 10.72 3.62
C ARG A 347 -57.84 11.62 3.47
N ASN A 348 -57.78 12.35 2.35
CA ASN A 348 -56.85 13.45 2.02
C ASN A 348 -55.76 13.18 0.97
N ARG A 349 -56.15 12.51 -0.13
CA ARG A 349 -55.53 12.66 -1.45
C ARG A 349 -56.04 13.95 -2.13
N LYS A 350 -55.85 15.13 -1.53
CA LYS A 350 -56.20 16.44 -2.14
C LYS A 350 -55.49 17.63 -1.47
N ARG A 351 -54.15 17.56 -1.33
CA ARG A 351 -53.29 18.72 -0.99
C ARG A 351 -51.85 18.58 -1.52
N ARG A 352 -51.67 17.88 -2.64
CA ARG A 352 -50.43 17.84 -3.45
C ARG A 352 -50.68 18.46 -4.83
N ARG A 353 -51.01 19.75 -4.87
CA ARG A 353 -51.04 20.61 -6.08
C ARG A 353 -51.35 22.04 -5.65
N ARG A 354 -50.33 22.71 -5.13
CA ARG A 354 -50.20 24.17 -4.95
C ARG A 354 -48.97 24.41 -4.08
N LEU A 355 -47.82 24.48 -4.72
CA LEU A 355 -46.53 25.02 -4.25
C LEU A 355 -45.54 24.76 -5.41
N TYR A 356 -45.87 25.31 -6.57
CA TYR A 356 -45.04 25.31 -7.77
C TYR A 356 -45.49 26.48 -8.64
N GLU A 357 -45.58 27.68 -8.05
CA GLU A 357 -45.90 28.94 -8.73
C GLU A 357 -45.86 30.06 -7.67
N SER A 358 -44.69 30.67 -7.47
CA SER A 358 -44.48 32.07 -7.03
C SER A 358 -43.05 32.25 -6.53
N GLY A 359 -42.19 32.90 -7.31
CA GLY A 359 -40.88 33.34 -6.81
C GLY A 359 -39.76 33.51 -7.83
N HIS A 360 -40.02 34.17 -8.97
CA HIS A 360 -38.95 34.74 -9.81
C HIS A 360 -39.33 36.15 -10.21
N THR A 361 -38.75 37.14 -9.52
CA THR A 361 -38.60 38.52 -10.01
C THR A 361 -37.27 39.05 -9.47
N VAL A 362 -36.26 39.10 -10.35
CA VAL A 362 -34.99 39.80 -10.09
C VAL A 362 -35.17 41.23 -10.60
N SER A 363 -35.12 42.21 -9.69
CA SER A 363 -35.11 43.64 -10.00
C SER A 363 -33.67 44.14 -10.13
N GLN A 364 -33.32 44.71 -11.28
CA GLN A 364 -32.10 45.49 -11.51
C GLN A 364 -32.17 46.87 -10.80
N PRO A 365 -31.05 47.47 -10.38
CA PRO A 365 -31.00 48.90 -10.07
C PRO A 365 -30.69 49.75 -11.33
N PRO A 366 -31.19 51.00 -11.40
CA PRO A 366 -31.14 51.82 -12.61
C PRO A 366 -29.80 52.55 -12.78
N GLY A 367 -29.41 52.75 -14.04
CA GLY A 367 -28.42 53.74 -14.43
C GLY A 367 -29.05 55.12 -14.61
N GLY A 368 -28.26 56.16 -14.31
CA GLY A 368 -28.50 57.56 -14.65
C GLY A 368 -27.16 58.27 -14.68
N GLY A 369 -26.74 58.71 -15.87
CA GLY A 369 -25.50 59.44 -16.11
C GLY A 369 -25.66 60.95 -15.95
N ASP A 370 -24.52 61.65 -15.87
CA ASP A 370 -24.12 62.72 -16.81
C ASP A 370 -22.97 63.55 -16.22
N GLY A 371 -21.99 63.91 -17.06
CA GLY A 371 -21.07 65.03 -16.78
C GLY A 371 -19.57 64.78 -16.94
N LEU A 372 -19.08 64.65 -18.18
CA LEU A 372 -17.73 65.10 -18.58
C LEU A 372 -17.86 66.57 -19.05
N PRO A 373 -16.86 67.46 -18.86
CA PRO A 373 -15.61 67.39 -19.64
C PRO A 373 -14.33 67.92 -18.95
N GLY A 374 -13.16 67.56 -19.48
CA GLY A 374 -11.91 68.27 -19.15
C GLY A 374 -10.63 67.55 -19.50
N GLN A 375 -10.14 67.71 -20.74
CA GLN A 375 -8.77 67.39 -21.14
C GLN A 375 -7.73 68.25 -20.39
N ARG A 376 -6.58 67.65 -20.05
CA ARG A 376 -5.18 68.18 -20.12
C ARG A 376 -4.27 67.05 -19.61
N ARG A 377 -3.50 66.37 -20.49
CA ARG A 377 -2.07 66.60 -20.77
C ARG A 377 -1.30 67.15 -19.56
N ASP A 378 -0.35 66.39 -19.04
CA ASP A 378 1.08 66.75 -19.12
C ASP A 378 2.02 65.63 -18.67
N HIS A 379 3.25 65.77 -19.17
CA HIS A 379 4.42 64.88 -19.15
C HIS A 379 5.02 64.57 -17.75
N HIS A 380 5.66 63.39 -17.68
CA HIS A 380 6.99 63.04 -17.09
C HIS A 380 7.90 64.15 -16.50
N PRO A 381 9.03 63.82 -15.82
CA PRO A 381 9.45 62.59 -15.12
C PRO A 381 10.14 62.86 -13.75
N GLY A 382 10.53 61.77 -13.07
CA GLY A 382 11.46 61.73 -11.93
C GLY A 382 11.72 60.30 -11.52
#